data_AF-A0A0H5B5W8-F1
#
_entry.id   AF-A0A0H5B5W8-F1
#
_cell.length_a   1.000
_cell.length_b   1.000
_cell.length_c   1.000
_cell.angle_alpha   90.00
_cell.angle_beta   90.00
_cell.angle_gamma   90.00
#
_symmetry.space_group_name_H-M   'P 1'
#
loop_
_entity.id
_entity.type
_entity.pdbx_description
1 polymer ?
#
loop_
_entity_poly.entity_id
_entity_poly.type
_entity_poly.pdbx_seq_one_letter_code
_entity_poly.pdbx_strand_id
1 'polypeptide(L)'
;RIWFGIATAHDFETHDGMTEENLYQKIFASHFGHLAIIFLWTSGNLFHVAWQGNFEQWTLNPLKVKPIAHTIWDPHFGQLAMKAFTKGGAFYPVNISYSGVYHWWYTIGMRTNNDLYTGSIFLIGLSSLLLFAGWLHLQPKFRPSLSWFKNNESRLNHHLTGLFGVSSLAWTGHIVHVAIPESRGIHIRWNNFLTTLPHPSGLTPFFDGNWNVYSQNPDTVEHI
;
A
#
# COMPACT_ATOMS: atom_id res chain seq x y z
N ARG A 1 13.03 32.90 18.85
CA ARG A 1 13.37 32.70 17.41
C ARG A 1 13.26 31.24 16.98
N ILE A 2 14.05 30.30 17.53
CA ILE A 2 14.10 28.89 17.08
C ILE A 2 12.72 28.21 17.18
N TRP A 3 12.11 28.20 18.37
CA TRP A 3 10.83 27.53 18.60
C TRP A 3 9.70 28.07 17.72
N PHE A 4 9.62 29.39 17.58
CA PHE A 4 8.59 30.03 16.76
C PHE A 4 8.75 29.66 15.27
N GLY A 5 9.99 29.65 14.77
CA GLY A 5 10.25 29.25 13.38
C GLY A 5 9.85 27.80 13.08
N ILE A 6 9.97 26.89 14.04
CA ILE A 6 9.49 25.50 13.88
C ILE A 6 7.95 25.47 13.91
N ALA A 7 7.34 26.18 14.86
CA ALA A 7 5.89 26.17 15.07
C ALA A 7 5.10 26.76 13.89
N THR A 8 5.65 27.78 13.21
CA THR A 8 5.00 28.45 12.07
C THR A 8 5.54 28.00 10.71
N ALA A 9 6.37 26.95 10.67
CA ALA A 9 7.02 26.49 9.42
C ALA A 9 6.02 26.08 8.33
N HIS A 10 4.86 25.53 8.72
CA HIS A 10 3.81 25.09 7.80
C HIS A 10 2.62 26.06 7.73
N ASP A 11 2.68 27.18 8.46
CA ASP A 11 1.71 28.26 8.34
C ASP A 11 2.09 29.18 7.17
N PHE A 12 1.94 28.65 5.95
CA PHE A 12 2.45 29.27 4.72
C PHE A 12 1.84 30.65 4.45
N GLU A 13 0.60 30.91 4.89
CA GLU A 13 -0.11 32.16 4.66
C GLU A 13 0.53 33.34 5.41
N THR A 14 1.19 33.07 6.54
CA THR A 14 1.84 34.11 7.36
C THR A 14 3.30 34.37 6.99
N HIS A 15 3.83 33.68 5.96
CA HIS A 15 5.20 33.87 5.50
C HIS A 15 5.37 35.18 4.72
N ASP A 16 6.47 35.88 4.95
CA ASP A 16 6.79 37.14 4.28
C ASP A 16 6.79 36.99 2.75
N GLY A 17 6.06 37.87 2.05
CA GLY A 17 6.00 37.88 0.59
C GLY A 17 5.19 36.73 -0.04
N MET A 18 4.36 36.03 0.74
CA MET A 18 3.48 34.99 0.20
C MET A 18 2.40 35.59 -0.72
N THR A 19 2.24 34.99 -1.90
CA THR A 19 1.12 35.27 -2.82
C THR A 19 0.20 34.07 -2.87
N GLU A 20 -1.06 34.29 -3.27
CA GLU A 20 -2.05 33.20 -3.35
C GLU A 20 -1.59 32.06 -4.27
N GLU A 21 -1.03 32.37 -5.45
CA GLU A 21 -0.55 31.34 -6.37
C GLU A 21 0.65 30.55 -5.80
N ASN A 22 1.61 31.23 -5.18
CA ASN A 22 2.76 30.58 -4.56
C ASN A 22 2.35 29.69 -3.37
N LEU A 23 1.33 30.11 -2.61
CA LEU A 23 0.74 29.32 -1.53
C LEU A 23 0.23 27.98 -2.05
N TYR A 24 -0.61 27.99 -3.10
CA TYR A 24 -1.14 26.75 -3.70
C TYR A 24 -0.04 25.85 -4.26
N GLN A 25 0.97 26.42 -4.94
CA GLN A 25 2.09 25.65 -5.48
C GLN A 25 2.91 24.98 -4.36
N LYS A 26 3.16 25.68 -3.24
CA LYS A 26 3.85 25.11 -2.06
C LYS A 26 3.04 23.99 -1.42
N ILE A 27 1.73 24.19 -1.23
CA ILE A 27 0.82 23.16 -0.70
C ILE A 27 0.84 21.93 -1.62
N PHE A 28 0.75 22.12 -2.92
CA PHE A 28 0.72 21.05 -3.90
C PHE A 28 1.99 20.19 -3.87
N ALA A 29 3.18 20.80 -3.88
CA ALA A 29 4.44 20.06 -3.74
C ALA A 29 4.57 19.38 -2.37
N SER A 30 4.04 20.00 -1.30
CA SER A 30 4.01 19.39 0.04
C SER A 30 3.13 18.13 0.08
N HIS A 31 2.01 18.10 -0.64
CA HIS A 31 1.18 16.91 -0.78
C HIS A 31 1.92 15.75 -1.46
N PHE A 32 2.70 16.01 -2.51
CA PHE A 32 3.55 14.99 -3.13
C PHE A 32 4.58 14.42 -2.14
N GLY A 33 5.24 15.29 -1.37
CA GLY A 33 6.17 14.87 -0.32
C GLY A 33 5.49 14.02 0.75
N HIS A 34 4.29 14.41 1.19
CA HIS A 34 3.52 13.66 2.18
C HIS A 34 3.08 12.29 1.66
N LEU A 35 2.58 12.22 0.42
CA LEU A 35 2.22 10.95 -0.22
C LEU A 35 3.44 10.03 -0.33
N ALA A 36 4.60 10.55 -0.74
CA ALA A 36 5.83 9.77 -0.81
C ALA A 36 6.21 9.16 0.56
N ILE A 37 6.05 9.91 1.65
CA ILE A 37 6.27 9.38 3.02
C ILE A 37 5.33 8.21 3.32
N ILE A 38 4.05 8.29 2.94
CA ILE A 38 3.08 7.19 3.12
C ILE A 38 3.52 5.95 2.34
N PHE A 39 3.93 6.11 1.07
CA PHE A 39 4.40 5.00 0.25
C PHE A 39 5.69 4.37 0.80
N LEU A 40 6.64 5.18 1.23
CA LEU A 40 7.88 4.70 1.84
C LEU A 40 7.63 3.99 3.18
N TRP A 41 6.72 4.51 4.00
CA TRP A 41 6.31 3.86 5.24
C TRP A 41 5.66 2.50 4.96
N THR A 42 4.75 2.42 3.98
CA THR A 42 4.11 1.15 3.59
C THR A 42 5.13 0.16 3.03
N SER A 43 6.08 0.63 2.23
CA SER A 43 7.22 -0.15 1.74
C SER A 43 8.05 -0.73 2.90
N GLY A 44 8.40 0.09 3.90
CA GLY A 44 9.14 -0.35 5.07
C GLY A 44 8.43 -1.47 5.84
N ASN A 45 7.09 -1.38 6.00
CA ASN A 45 6.31 -2.45 6.62
C ASN A 45 6.42 -3.77 5.84
N LEU A 46 6.24 -3.73 4.51
CA LEU A 46 6.40 -4.91 3.66
C LEU A 46 7.82 -5.47 3.74
N PHE A 47 8.83 -4.61 3.65
CA PHE A 47 10.24 -4.99 3.66
C PHE A 47 10.64 -5.68 4.97
N HIS A 48 10.31 -5.08 6.12
CA HIS A 48 10.66 -5.65 7.41
C HIS A 48 10.00 -7.01 7.63
N VAL A 49 8.74 -7.18 7.23
CA VAL A 49 8.06 -8.47 7.32
C VAL A 49 8.66 -9.50 6.35
N ALA A 50 8.98 -9.10 5.12
CA ALA A 50 9.61 -9.99 4.13
C ALA A 50 11.01 -10.46 4.57
N TRP A 51 11.79 -9.57 5.19
CA TRP A 51 13.19 -9.83 5.55
C TRP A 51 13.34 -10.49 6.92
N GLN A 52 12.60 -10.01 7.91
CA GLN A 52 12.80 -10.34 9.33
C GLN A 52 11.55 -10.96 9.97
N GLY A 53 10.43 -10.93 9.26
CA GLY A 53 9.18 -11.52 9.72
C GLY A 53 9.13 -13.03 9.50
N ASN A 54 7.96 -13.56 9.79
CA ASN A 54 7.62 -14.98 9.68
C ASN A 54 6.37 -15.18 8.82
N PHE A 55 6.16 -14.35 7.79
CA PHE A 55 4.93 -14.33 6.99
C PHE A 55 4.57 -15.71 6.42
N GLU A 56 5.51 -16.39 5.75
CA GLU A 56 5.29 -17.73 5.19
C GLU A 56 4.98 -18.80 6.25
N GLN A 57 5.53 -18.68 7.46
CA GLN A 57 5.18 -19.59 8.56
C GLN A 57 3.79 -19.27 9.11
N TRP A 58 3.44 -17.98 9.15
CA TRP A 58 2.16 -17.50 9.62
C TRP A 58 1.02 -17.92 8.69
N THR A 59 1.22 -17.85 7.37
CA THR A 59 0.19 -18.25 6.38
C THR A 59 -0.19 -19.73 6.50
N LEU A 60 0.72 -20.60 6.96
CA LEU A 60 0.44 -22.01 7.21
C LEU A 60 -0.41 -22.27 8.46
N ASN A 61 -0.36 -21.37 9.46
CA ASN A 61 -1.12 -21.52 10.71
C ASN A 61 -1.42 -20.16 11.38
N PRO A 62 -2.30 -19.35 10.77
CA PRO A 62 -2.51 -17.96 11.16
C PRO A 62 -3.14 -17.80 12.55
N LEU A 63 -3.78 -18.85 13.07
CA LEU A 63 -4.43 -18.86 14.39
C LEU A 63 -3.45 -19.08 15.56
N LYS A 64 -2.32 -19.75 15.31
CA LYS A 64 -1.35 -20.09 16.38
C LYS A 64 -0.05 -19.32 16.27
N VAL A 65 0.41 -19.06 15.04
CA VAL A 65 1.67 -18.34 14.82
C VAL A 65 1.43 -16.86 15.09
N LYS A 66 2.29 -16.26 15.92
CA LYS A 66 2.21 -14.81 16.19
C LYS A 66 3.01 -14.06 15.11
N PRO A 67 2.42 -13.04 14.47
CA PRO A 67 3.10 -12.29 13.41
C PRO A 67 4.26 -11.46 13.99
N ILE A 68 5.39 -11.42 13.29
CA ILE A 68 6.57 -10.65 13.66
C ILE A 68 6.58 -9.31 12.91
N ALA A 69 6.84 -8.21 13.61
CA ALA A 69 6.97 -6.90 12.98
C ALA A 69 8.35 -6.72 12.35
N HIS A 70 9.41 -6.80 13.18
CA HIS A 70 10.80 -6.65 12.79
C HIS A 70 11.71 -7.17 13.91
N THR A 71 13.01 -7.32 13.63
CA THR A 71 14.00 -7.67 14.66
C THR A 71 14.28 -6.50 15.60
N ILE A 72 14.64 -6.81 16.84
CA ILE A 72 15.15 -5.82 17.79
C ILE A 72 16.67 -5.88 17.74
N TRP A 73 17.30 -4.72 17.50
CA TRP A 73 18.73 -4.54 17.62
C TRP A 73 19.01 -3.41 18.62
N ASP A 74 19.22 -3.78 19.88
CA ASP A 74 19.53 -2.84 20.96
C ASP A 74 20.79 -3.31 21.72
N PRO A 75 21.94 -2.62 21.60
CA PRO A 75 23.19 -3.03 22.24
C PRO A 75 23.15 -2.93 23.78
N HIS A 76 22.14 -2.28 24.36
CA HIS A 76 21.97 -2.19 25.81
C HIS A 76 21.22 -3.39 26.39
N PHE A 77 20.67 -4.29 25.56
CA PHE A 77 19.97 -5.48 26.04
C PHE A 77 20.94 -6.44 26.74
N GLY A 78 20.70 -6.66 28.04
CA GLY A 78 21.31 -7.78 28.75
C GLY A 78 20.73 -9.12 28.29
N GLN A 79 21.39 -10.22 28.67
CA GLN A 79 21.01 -11.59 28.25
C GLN A 79 19.55 -11.95 28.59
N LEU A 80 19.04 -11.47 29.73
CA LEU A 80 17.64 -11.70 30.14
C LEU A 80 16.65 -11.04 29.19
N ALA A 81 16.94 -9.80 28.75
CA ALA A 81 16.10 -9.10 27.77
C ALA A 81 16.17 -9.79 26.42
N MET A 82 17.37 -10.16 25.95
CA MET A 82 17.54 -10.94 24.72
C MET A 82 16.67 -12.20 24.74
N LYS A 83 16.75 -13.01 25.80
CA LYS A 83 15.93 -14.22 25.96
C LYS A 83 14.44 -13.92 26.04
N ALA A 84 14.05 -12.84 26.73
CA ALA A 84 12.66 -12.47 26.86
C ALA A 84 12.04 -12.05 25.52
N PHE A 85 12.77 -11.35 24.65
CA PHE A 85 12.27 -10.86 23.36
C PHE A 85 12.47 -11.82 22.20
N THR A 86 13.27 -12.88 22.34
CA THR A 86 13.31 -14.01 21.40
C THR A 86 12.02 -14.84 21.52
N LYS A 87 10.97 -14.41 20.82
CA LYS A 87 9.62 -15.01 20.82
C LYS A 87 9.18 -15.39 19.40
N GLY A 88 8.01 -16.03 19.29
CA GLY A 88 7.37 -16.27 17.99
C GLY A 88 8.08 -17.30 17.10
N GLY A 89 8.91 -18.17 17.70
CA GLY A 89 9.71 -19.15 16.97
C GLY A 89 10.98 -18.57 16.31
N ALA A 90 11.29 -17.28 16.52
CA ALA A 90 12.51 -16.66 16.04
C ALA A 90 13.74 -17.08 16.88
N PHE A 91 14.93 -17.03 16.27
CA PHE A 91 16.22 -17.28 16.94
C PHE A 91 16.84 -16.00 17.53
N TYR A 92 16.23 -14.84 17.29
CA TYR A 92 16.70 -13.53 17.70
C TYR A 92 15.55 -12.72 18.32
N PRO A 93 15.85 -11.64 19.07
CA PRO A 93 14.84 -10.74 19.61
C PRO A 93 13.97 -10.11 18.54
N VAL A 94 12.66 -10.12 18.74
CA VAL A 94 11.67 -9.60 17.79
C VAL A 94 10.53 -8.87 18.48
N ASN A 95 9.90 -7.95 17.75
CA ASN A 95 8.60 -7.40 18.13
C ASN A 95 7.46 -8.21 17.50
N ILE A 96 6.42 -8.50 18.28
CA ILE A 96 5.17 -9.08 17.76
C ILE A 96 4.34 -7.95 17.14
N SER A 97 3.84 -8.19 15.92
CA SER A 97 3.01 -7.23 15.20
C SER A 97 1.55 -7.29 15.68
N TYR A 98 0.95 -6.12 15.88
CA TYR A 98 -0.47 -5.97 16.21
C TYR A 98 -1.22 -5.08 15.21
N SER A 99 -0.58 -4.66 14.12
CA SER A 99 -1.16 -3.76 13.12
C SER A 99 -2.19 -4.43 12.20
N GLY A 100 -2.26 -5.76 12.20
CA GLY A 100 -3.16 -6.52 11.32
C GLY A 100 -2.67 -6.71 9.88
N VAL A 101 -1.51 -6.16 9.51
CA VAL A 101 -1.00 -6.18 8.12
C VAL A 101 -0.82 -7.59 7.54
N TYR A 102 -0.47 -8.58 8.36
CA TYR A 102 -0.40 -9.98 7.96
C TYR A 102 -1.74 -10.50 7.44
N HIS A 103 -2.83 -10.23 8.18
CA HIS A 103 -4.17 -10.65 7.81
C HIS A 103 -4.59 -9.97 6.52
N TRP A 104 -4.36 -8.66 6.41
CA TRP A 104 -4.69 -7.91 5.21
C TRP A 104 -3.96 -8.44 3.97
N TRP A 105 -2.63 -8.57 4.01
CA TRP A 105 -1.83 -9.05 2.88
C TRP A 105 -2.18 -10.49 2.50
N TYR A 106 -2.46 -11.34 3.48
CA TYR A 106 -2.95 -12.69 3.24
C TYR A 106 -4.31 -12.69 2.53
N THR A 107 -5.29 -11.92 2.99
CA THR A 107 -6.61 -11.86 2.37
C THR A 107 -6.55 -11.36 0.92
N ILE A 108 -5.63 -10.45 0.59
CA ILE A 108 -5.49 -9.92 -0.78
C ILE A 108 -4.61 -10.80 -1.70
N GLY A 109 -4.18 -11.99 -1.25
CA GLY A 109 -3.51 -12.99 -2.08
C GLY A 109 -1.98 -13.06 -1.98
N MET A 110 -1.34 -12.31 -1.07
CA MET A 110 0.10 -12.49 -0.81
C MET A 110 0.35 -13.78 -0.03
N ARG A 111 1.37 -14.54 -0.42
CA ARG A 111 1.69 -15.85 0.19
C ARG A 111 3.15 -15.99 0.58
N THR A 112 4.04 -15.33 -0.14
CA THR A 112 5.49 -15.48 0.02
C THR A 112 6.17 -14.19 0.44
N ASN A 113 7.37 -14.31 1.03
CA ASN A 113 8.23 -13.17 1.32
C ASN A 113 8.62 -12.43 0.03
N ASN A 114 8.69 -13.13 -1.11
CA ASN A 114 8.98 -12.52 -2.41
C ASN A 114 7.83 -11.61 -2.89
N ASP A 115 6.58 -11.94 -2.59
CA ASP A 115 5.43 -11.09 -2.90
C ASP A 115 5.54 -9.75 -2.15
N LEU A 116 5.82 -9.84 -0.84
CA LEU A 116 6.03 -8.68 0.03
C LEU A 116 7.23 -7.84 -0.42
N TYR A 117 8.35 -8.49 -0.73
CA TYR A 117 9.56 -7.81 -1.19
C TYR A 117 9.34 -7.09 -2.52
N THR A 118 8.70 -7.74 -3.49
CA THR A 118 8.36 -7.12 -4.77
C THR A 118 7.44 -5.91 -4.59
N GLY A 119 6.42 -6.03 -3.73
CA GLY A 119 5.55 -4.93 -3.35
C GLY A 119 6.32 -3.78 -2.71
N SER A 120 7.26 -4.07 -1.80
CA SER A 120 8.12 -3.08 -1.16
C SER A 120 8.92 -2.26 -2.19
N ILE A 121 9.57 -2.92 -3.15
CA ILE A 121 10.36 -2.26 -4.20
C ILE A 121 9.47 -1.41 -5.11
N PHE A 122 8.29 -1.92 -5.48
CA PHE A 122 7.31 -1.15 -6.26
C PHE A 122 6.91 0.17 -5.56
N LEU A 123 6.63 0.12 -4.25
CA LEU A 123 6.27 1.30 -3.48
C LEU A 123 7.45 2.29 -3.30
N ILE A 124 8.70 1.81 -3.23
CA ILE A 124 9.89 2.69 -3.30
C ILE A 124 9.95 3.42 -4.65
N GLY A 125 9.69 2.72 -5.74
CA GLY A 125 9.59 3.30 -7.08
C GLY A 125 8.53 4.40 -7.16
N LEU A 126 7.32 4.13 -6.64
CA LEU A 126 6.24 5.11 -6.57
C LEU A 126 6.58 6.31 -5.67
N SER A 127 7.18 6.08 -4.50
CA SER A 127 7.65 7.15 -3.62
C SER A 127 8.65 8.07 -4.34
N SER A 128 9.61 7.48 -5.06
CA SER A 128 10.61 8.23 -5.84
C SER A 128 9.95 9.04 -6.96
N LEU A 129 8.98 8.45 -7.67
CA LEU A 129 8.22 9.14 -8.71
C LEU A 129 7.44 10.34 -8.15
N LEU A 130 6.83 10.21 -6.98
CA LEU A 130 6.07 11.29 -6.35
C LEU A 130 6.97 12.43 -5.87
N LEU A 131 8.14 12.12 -5.28
CA LEU A 131 9.12 13.14 -4.93
C LEU A 131 9.60 13.90 -6.17
N PHE A 132 9.86 13.17 -7.27
CA PHE A 132 10.23 13.77 -8.55
C PHE A 132 9.09 14.64 -9.10
N ALA A 133 7.85 14.18 -9.07
CA ALA A 133 6.68 14.95 -9.52
C ALA A 133 6.49 16.24 -8.71
N GLY A 134 6.63 16.17 -7.38
CA GLY A 134 6.59 17.35 -6.50
C GLY A 134 7.68 18.37 -6.84
N TRP A 135 8.92 17.92 -7.06
CA TRP A 135 10.02 18.77 -7.54
C TRP A 135 9.75 19.35 -8.93
N LEU A 136 9.24 18.54 -9.85
CA LEU A 136 8.97 18.93 -11.23
C LEU A 136 7.93 20.05 -11.29
N HIS A 137 6.84 19.92 -10.53
CA HIS A 137 5.78 20.94 -10.47
C HIS A 137 6.20 22.23 -9.74
N LEU A 138 7.41 22.31 -9.17
CA LEU A 138 8.02 23.54 -8.72
C LEU A 138 8.96 24.18 -9.76
N GLN A 139 9.23 23.53 -10.89
CA GLN A 139 10.03 24.10 -11.97
C GLN A 139 9.21 25.12 -12.76
N PRO A 140 9.80 26.26 -13.20
CA PRO A 140 9.05 27.37 -13.80
C PRO A 140 8.09 26.98 -14.94
N LYS A 141 8.45 25.98 -15.75
CA LYS A 141 7.65 25.52 -16.89
C LYS A 141 6.44 24.66 -16.49
N PHE A 142 6.48 24.02 -15.32
CA PHE A 142 5.49 23.01 -14.90
C PHE A 142 4.69 23.41 -13.66
N ARG A 143 4.92 24.63 -13.15
CA ARG A 143 4.11 25.23 -12.08
C ARG A 143 2.66 25.41 -12.56
N PRO A 144 1.68 24.82 -11.87
CA PRO A 144 0.28 25.05 -12.20
C PRO A 144 -0.13 26.49 -11.88
N SER A 145 -1.03 27.04 -12.69
CA SER A 145 -1.61 28.37 -12.46
C SER A 145 -2.65 28.35 -11.33
N LEU A 146 -2.94 29.52 -10.76
CA LEU A 146 -4.02 29.67 -9.78
C LEU A 146 -5.39 29.20 -10.31
N SER A 147 -5.68 29.46 -11.59
CA SER A 147 -6.93 29.02 -12.24
C SER A 147 -7.06 27.49 -12.32
N TRP A 148 -5.94 26.78 -12.48
CA TRP A 148 -5.92 25.32 -12.45
C TRP A 148 -6.31 24.79 -11.06
N PHE A 149 -5.75 25.37 -10.00
CA PHE A 149 -6.06 24.98 -8.61
C PHE A 149 -7.52 25.23 -8.22
N LYS A 150 -8.13 26.29 -8.77
CA LYS A 150 -9.53 26.67 -8.49
C LYS A 150 -10.56 25.99 -9.41
N ASN A 151 -10.14 25.11 -10.33
CA ASN A 151 -11.07 24.36 -11.17
C ASN A 151 -11.69 23.18 -10.39
N ASN A 152 -12.71 23.48 -9.59
CA ASN A 152 -13.37 22.51 -8.72
C ASN A 152 -14.13 21.43 -9.50
N GLU A 153 -14.79 21.78 -10.60
CA GLU A 153 -15.55 20.83 -11.41
C GLU A 153 -14.64 19.77 -12.02
N SER A 154 -13.54 20.19 -12.65
CA SER A 154 -12.56 19.26 -13.20
C SER A 154 -11.96 18.37 -12.11
N ARG A 155 -11.55 18.94 -10.97
CA ARG A 155 -10.99 18.17 -9.85
C ARG A 155 -11.99 17.14 -9.33
N LEU A 156 -13.25 17.52 -9.13
CA LEU A 156 -14.29 16.64 -8.63
C LEU A 156 -14.55 15.49 -9.61
N ASN A 157 -14.66 15.78 -10.91
CA ASN A 157 -14.87 14.75 -11.93
C ASN A 157 -13.73 13.74 -11.96
N HIS A 158 -12.47 14.21 -11.98
CA HIS A 158 -11.29 13.32 -11.98
C HIS A 158 -11.16 12.52 -10.69
N HIS A 159 -11.51 13.09 -9.54
CA HIS A 159 -11.45 12.36 -8.27
C HIS A 159 -12.57 11.31 -8.17
N LEU A 160 -13.80 11.66 -8.49
CA LEU A 160 -14.92 10.72 -8.40
C LEU A 160 -14.79 9.59 -9.42
N THR A 161 -14.53 9.92 -10.69
CA THR A 161 -14.50 8.91 -11.75
C THR A 161 -13.16 8.19 -11.82
N GLY A 162 -12.05 8.93 -11.77
CA GLY A 162 -10.70 8.38 -11.86
C GLY A 162 -10.23 7.81 -10.53
N LEU A 163 -10.00 8.69 -9.54
CA LEU A 163 -9.40 8.27 -8.27
C LEU A 163 -10.26 7.28 -7.49
N PHE A 164 -11.59 7.41 -7.50
CA PHE A 164 -12.47 6.48 -6.79
C PHE A 164 -13.02 5.39 -7.71
N GLY A 165 -13.67 5.77 -8.82
CA GLY A 165 -14.30 4.82 -9.73
C GLY A 165 -13.31 3.83 -10.35
N VAL A 166 -12.30 4.32 -11.08
CA VAL A 166 -11.31 3.47 -11.75
C VAL A 166 -10.48 2.69 -10.74
N SER A 167 -10.07 3.29 -9.61
CA SER A 167 -9.33 2.55 -8.57
C SER A 167 -10.16 1.44 -7.93
N SER A 168 -11.46 1.68 -7.66
CA SER A 168 -12.34 0.64 -7.14
C SER A 168 -12.54 -0.48 -8.15
N LEU A 169 -12.70 -0.15 -9.44
CA LEU A 169 -12.83 -1.15 -10.50
C LEU A 169 -11.55 -1.98 -10.65
N ALA A 170 -10.38 -1.33 -10.63
CA ALA A 170 -9.09 -2.01 -10.67
C ALA A 170 -8.90 -2.92 -9.44
N TRP A 171 -9.35 -2.47 -8.26
CA TRP A 171 -9.31 -3.28 -7.04
C TRP A 171 -10.22 -4.51 -7.10
N THR A 172 -11.42 -4.37 -7.67
CA THR A 172 -12.29 -5.52 -7.97
C THR A 172 -11.58 -6.49 -8.93
N GLY A 173 -10.89 -5.98 -9.95
CA GLY A 173 -10.04 -6.78 -10.83
C GLY A 173 -8.96 -7.56 -10.06
N HIS A 174 -8.24 -6.91 -9.15
CA HIS A 174 -7.26 -7.58 -8.27
C HIS A 174 -7.90 -8.69 -7.43
N ILE A 175 -9.06 -8.43 -6.82
CA ILE A 175 -9.75 -9.42 -5.99
C ILE A 175 -10.15 -10.64 -6.83
N VAL A 176 -10.80 -10.41 -7.97
CA VAL A 176 -11.32 -11.47 -8.84
C VAL A 176 -10.21 -12.29 -9.48
N HIS A 177 -9.11 -11.65 -9.89
CA HIS A 177 -8.05 -12.33 -10.62
C HIS A 177 -6.92 -12.87 -9.73
N VAL A 178 -6.72 -12.34 -8.52
CA VAL A 178 -5.59 -12.72 -7.66
C VAL A 178 -6.09 -13.22 -6.30
N ALA A 179 -6.84 -12.40 -5.57
CA ALA A 179 -7.18 -12.73 -4.18
C ALA A 179 -8.07 -13.97 -4.05
N ILE A 180 -9.13 -14.08 -4.86
CA ILE A 180 -10.05 -15.23 -4.86
C ILE A 180 -9.37 -16.52 -5.34
N PRO A 181 -8.61 -16.54 -6.45
CA PRO A 181 -7.82 -17.72 -6.82
C PRO A 181 -6.86 -18.16 -5.71
N GLU A 182 -6.15 -17.22 -5.09
CA GLU A 182 -5.21 -17.50 -4.00
C GLU A 182 -5.89 -17.98 -2.73
N SER A 183 -7.14 -17.56 -2.44
CA SER A 183 -7.92 -18.11 -1.34
C SER A 183 -8.36 -19.55 -1.60
N ARG A 184 -8.47 -19.95 -2.87
CA ARG A 184 -8.81 -21.31 -3.32
C ARG A 184 -7.58 -22.18 -3.65
N GLY A 185 -6.39 -21.74 -3.25
CA GLY A 185 -5.14 -22.48 -3.47
C GLY A 185 -4.61 -22.46 -4.92
N ILE A 186 -5.14 -21.59 -5.77
CA ILE A 186 -4.69 -21.40 -7.16
C ILE A 186 -3.70 -20.25 -7.20
N HIS A 187 -2.45 -20.55 -7.55
CA HIS A 187 -1.39 -19.54 -7.54
C HIS A 187 -1.43 -18.64 -8.78
N ILE A 188 -1.62 -17.32 -8.58
CA ILE A 188 -1.69 -16.33 -9.68
C ILE A 188 -0.64 -15.23 -9.49
N ARG A 189 0.30 -15.12 -10.42
CA ARG A 189 1.33 -14.09 -10.45
C ARG A 189 1.49 -13.51 -11.85
N TRP A 190 2.35 -12.52 -12.00
CA TRP A 190 2.57 -11.82 -13.28
C TRP A 190 2.94 -12.74 -14.45
N ASN A 191 3.53 -13.92 -14.19
CA ASN A 191 3.91 -14.89 -15.21
C ASN A 191 2.74 -15.71 -15.77
N ASN A 192 1.62 -15.85 -15.05
CA ASN A 192 0.46 -16.67 -15.48
C ASN A 192 -0.90 -15.94 -15.41
N PHE A 193 -0.92 -14.70 -14.93
CA PHE A 193 -2.14 -13.86 -14.84
C PHE A 193 -2.86 -13.72 -16.18
N LEU A 194 -2.13 -13.60 -17.29
CA LEU A 194 -2.71 -13.43 -18.63
C LEU A 194 -3.23 -14.73 -19.26
N THR A 195 -2.85 -15.88 -18.71
CA THR A 195 -3.21 -17.19 -19.26
C THR A 195 -4.17 -17.98 -18.37
N THR A 196 -4.44 -17.49 -17.15
CA THR A 196 -5.35 -18.12 -16.21
C THR A 196 -6.65 -17.33 -16.14
N LEU A 197 -7.76 -17.98 -16.47
CA LEU A 197 -9.07 -17.34 -16.41
C LEU A 197 -9.54 -17.22 -14.95
N PRO A 198 -10.09 -16.07 -14.53
CA PRO A 198 -10.67 -15.91 -13.19
C PRO A 198 -11.99 -16.68 -13.02
N HIS A 199 -12.67 -17.00 -14.13
CA HIS A 199 -13.90 -17.79 -14.13
C HIS A 199 -13.88 -18.77 -15.33
N PRO A 200 -14.32 -20.03 -15.18
CA PRO A 200 -14.25 -21.04 -16.25
C PRO A 200 -14.92 -20.62 -17.57
N SER A 201 -16.05 -19.91 -17.48
CA SER A 201 -16.79 -19.40 -18.66
C SER A 201 -16.21 -18.10 -19.27
N GLY A 202 -15.10 -17.58 -18.72
CA GLY A 202 -14.47 -16.35 -19.21
C GLY A 202 -15.42 -15.14 -19.21
N LEU A 203 -15.25 -14.26 -20.20
CA LEU A 203 -16.03 -13.03 -20.36
C LEU A 203 -17.29 -13.18 -21.24
N THR A 204 -17.53 -14.34 -21.84
CA THR A 204 -18.70 -14.53 -22.72
C THR A 204 -20.03 -14.21 -22.01
N PRO A 205 -20.31 -14.73 -20.79
CA PRO A 205 -21.55 -14.38 -20.07
C PRO A 205 -21.69 -12.88 -19.74
N PHE A 206 -20.57 -12.16 -19.59
CA PHE A 206 -20.59 -10.71 -19.36
C PHE A 206 -21.16 -9.96 -20.57
N PHE A 207 -20.67 -10.28 -21.77
CA PHE A 207 -21.11 -9.64 -23.01
C PHE A 207 -22.51 -10.08 -23.46
N ASP A 208 -22.92 -11.31 -23.13
CA ASP A 208 -24.26 -11.82 -23.42
C ASP A 208 -25.32 -11.32 -22.40
N GLY A 209 -24.91 -10.58 -21.37
CA GLY A 209 -25.81 -10.09 -20.32
C GLY A 209 -26.26 -11.14 -19.30
N ASN A 210 -25.71 -12.35 -19.35
CA ASN A 210 -26.03 -13.44 -18.43
C ASN A 210 -25.14 -13.41 -17.17
N TRP A 211 -25.20 -12.31 -16.42
CA TRP A 211 -24.29 -12.05 -15.30
C TRP A 211 -24.51 -12.99 -14.10
N ASN A 212 -25.68 -13.62 -14.00
CA ASN A 212 -26.00 -14.58 -12.94
C ASN A 212 -25.08 -15.81 -12.94
N VAL A 213 -24.37 -16.09 -14.03
CA VAL A 213 -23.36 -17.17 -14.07
C VAL A 213 -22.25 -16.93 -13.04
N TYR A 214 -21.84 -15.68 -12.81
CA TYR A 214 -20.71 -15.34 -11.94
C TYR A 214 -21.03 -15.42 -10.43
N SER A 215 -22.30 -15.63 -10.05
CA SER A 215 -22.71 -15.82 -8.66
C SER A 215 -23.01 -17.29 -8.30
N GLN A 216 -22.78 -18.21 -9.24
CA GLN A 216 -23.01 -19.63 -9.03
C GLN A 216 -21.87 -20.27 -8.24
N ASN A 217 -22.20 -21.24 -7.39
CA ASN A 217 -21.24 -22.05 -6.62
C ASN A 217 -20.29 -21.21 -5.74
N PRO A 218 -20.81 -20.52 -4.71
CA PRO A 218 -19.96 -19.90 -3.70
C PRO A 218 -19.11 -20.95 -2.98
N ASP A 219 -18.05 -20.50 -2.33
CA ASP A 219 -17.24 -21.36 -1.46
C ASP A 219 -18.14 -21.99 -0.38
N THR A 220 -18.00 -23.30 -0.15
CA THR A 220 -18.88 -24.03 0.78
C THR A 220 -18.51 -23.74 2.24
N VAL A 221 -19.35 -24.19 3.17
CA VAL A 221 -19.07 -24.03 4.62
C VAL A 221 -17.85 -24.84 5.08
N GLU A 222 -17.42 -25.81 4.28
CA GLU A 222 -16.22 -26.63 4.49
C GLU A 222 -14.97 -26.07 3.78
N HIS A 223 -15.04 -24.90 3.13
CA HIS A 223 -13.86 -24.25 2.54
C HIS A 223 -12.81 -23.95 3.62
N ILE A 224 -11.54 -24.19 3.29
CA ILE A 224 -10.38 -24.05 4.20
C ILE A 224 -9.56 -22.83 3.80
#